data_AF-A0A2J6H3F1-F1
#
_entry.id   AF-A0A2J6H3F1-F1
#
_cell.length_a   1.000
_cell.length_b   1.000
_cell.length_c   1.000
_cell.angle_alpha   90.00
_cell.angle_beta   90.00
_cell.angle_gamma   90.00
#
_symmetry.space_group_name_H-M   'P 1'
#
loop_
_entity.id
_entity.type
_entity.pdbx_description
1 polymer ?
#
loop_
_entity_poly.entity_id
_entity_poly.type
_entity_poly.pdbx_seq_one_letter_code
_entity_poly.pdbx_strand_id
1 'polypeptide(L)'
;MTDPKVSKAITAALQTFNHYNSEGQEAAKPDFEAVFSAEADFMTKVDLLDKVFDDHPQLEELREPFFDLLMINFFSEDVKKLEDDYLETPEWEDIEEQTLDRGTELLNLLLYLNECDDEDIEPELEDYLKEFLLVDEDEFQDEHRIYEPIIANQILVESPLSEVKKVADSVAADSEVKELFYPIMAFFQNTTPTTSDKQEIADNAVNQPFDMAVLEILLSFK
;
A
#
# COMPACT_ATOMS: atom_id res chain seq x y z
N MET A 1 -8.06 -18.35 3.47
CA MET A 1 -7.33 -17.89 4.68
C MET A 1 -6.72 -16.56 4.32
N THR A 2 -6.69 -15.63 5.26
CA THR A 2 -5.95 -14.37 5.09
C THR A 2 -4.46 -14.64 5.25
N ASP A 3 -3.63 -14.09 4.38
CA ASP A 3 -2.17 -14.12 4.55
C ASP A 3 -1.78 -13.47 5.90
N PRO A 4 -0.83 -14.05 6.68
CA PRO A 4 -0.46 -13.50 7.98
C PRO A 4 0.11 -12.07 7.93
N LYS A 5 0.88 -11.70 6.90
CA LYS A 5 1.40 -10.33 6.75
C LYS A 5 0.26 -9.38 6.42
N VAL A 6 -0.67 -9.78 5.54
CA VAL A 6 -1.85 -8.98 5.21
C VAL A 6 -2.74 -8.77 6.45
N SER A 7 -3.03 -9.82 7.22
CA SER A 7 -3.82 -9.71 8.47
C SER A 7 -3.16 -8.76 9.49
N LYS A 8 -1.82 -8.82 9.62
CA LYS A 8 -1.04 -7.89 10.45
C LYS A 8 -1.16 -6.45 9.93
N ALA A 9 -1.01 -6.24 8.62
CA ALA A 9 -1.12 -4.93 7.98
C ALA A 9 -2.51 -4.31 8.17
N ILE A 10 -3.59 -5.07 7.91
CA ILE A 10 -4.98 -4.63 8.16
C ILE A 10 -5.15 -4.19 9.61
N THR A 11 -4.66 -4.99 10.55
CA THR A 11 -4.78 -4.69 11.98
C THR A 11 -4.04 -3.40 12.33
N ALA A 12 -2.80 -3.27 11.88
CA ALA A 12 -1.95 -2.12 12.20
C ALA A 12 -2.49 -0.83 11.55
N ALA A 13 -2.94 -0.90 10.29
CA ALA A 13 -3.57 0.20 9.58
C ALA A 13 -4.83 0.71 10.30
N LEU A 14 -5.76 -0.19 10.65
CA LEU A 14 -7.01 0.19 11.32
C LEU A 14 -6.76 0.76 12.72
N GLN A 15 -5.85 0.16 13.50
CA GLN A 15 -5.52 0.66 14.83
C GLN A 15 -4.93 2.07 14.76
N THR A 16 -4.02 2.30 13.82
CA THR A 16 -3.33 3.57 13.65
C THR A 16 -4.23 4.64 13.07
N PHE A 17 -5.01 4.31 12.05
CA PHE A 17 -5.99 5.22 11.48
C PHE A 17 -7.00 5.67 12.54
N ASN A 18 -7.55 4.75 13.34
CA ASN A 18 -8.46 5.09 14.43
C ASN A 18 -7.79 5.84 15.59
N HIS A 19 -6.49 5.64 15.81
CA HIS A 19 -5.76 6.38 16.85
C HIS A 19 -5.69 7.88 16.50
N TYR A 20 -5.42 8.20 15.23
CA TYR A 20 -5.30 9.57 14.75
C TYR A 20 -6.63 10.17 14.27
N ASN A 21 -7.61 9.34 13.94
CA ASN A 21 -8.96 9.76 13.62
C ASN A 21 -9.86 9.74 14.87
N SER A 22 -10.20 10.92 15.39
CA SER A 22 -10.98 11.13 16.61
C SER A 22 -12.40 10.51 16.61
N GLU A 23 -12.85 9.94 15.50
CA GLU A 23 -14.15 9.27 15.33
C GLU A 23 -14.06 7.73 15.31
N GLY A 24 -12.86 7.15 15.43
CA GLY A 24 -12.61 5.72 15.24
C GLY A 24 -13.23 4.79 16.28
N GLN A 25 -14.22 3.98 15.86
CA GLN A 25 -14.64 2.77 16.58
C GLN A 25 -13.82 1.57 16.09
N GLU A 26 -13.26 0.78 17.01
CA GLU A 26 -12.52 -0.48 16.79
C GLU A 26 -13.32 -1.63 16.11
N ALA A 27 -14.44 -1.35 15.42
CA ALA A 27 -15.46 -2.35 15.13
C ALA A 27 -15.34 -3.06 13.75
N ALA A 28 -14.53 -2.57 12.80
CA ALA A 28 -14.54 -3.08 11.42
C ALA A 28 -13.56 -4.23 11.13
N LYS A 29 -12.55 -4.48 11.99
CA LYS A 29 -11.54 -5.53 11.73
C LYS A 29 -12.16 -6.91 11.42
N PRO A 30 -13.16 -7.42 12.18
CA PRO A 30 -13.76 -8.71 11.89
C PRO A 30 -14.40 -8.78 10.50
N ASP A 31 -14.93 -7.65 10.01
CA ASP A 31 -15.56 -7.57 8.69
C ASP A 31 -14.50 -7.71 7.60
N PHE A 32 -13.38 -6.98 7.70
CA PHE A 32 -12.25 -7.13 6.76
C PHE A 32 -11.66 -8.54 6.77
N GLU A 33 -11.42 -9.14 7.94
CA GLU A 33 -10.94 -10.52 8.02
C GLU A 33 -11.91 -11.52 7.36
N ALA A 34 -13.22 -11.28 7.48
CA ALA A 34 -14.22 -12.11 6.82
C ALA A 34 -14.15 -12.00 5.29
N VAL A 35 -13.88 -10.81 4.73
CA VAL A 35 -13.69 -10.61 3.28
C VAL A 35 -12.45 -11.33 2.78
N PHE A 36 -11.30 -11.09 3.40
CA PHE A 36 -10.01 -11.60 2.92
C PHE A 36 -9.93 -13.14 3.03
N SER A 37 -10.53 -13.70 4.09
CA SER A 37 -10.57 -15.15 4.29
C SER A 37 -11.69 -15.87 3.54
N ALA A 38 -12.61 -15.16 2.88
CA ALA A 38 -13.75 -15.73 2.19
C ALA A 38 -13.35 -16.77 1.12
N GLU A 39 -14.14 -17.83 1.01
CA GLU A 39 -14.06 -18.80 -0.09
C GLU A 39 -14.95 -18.33 -1.24
N ALA A 40 -14.53 -17.26 -1.92
CA ALA A 40 -15.20 -16.65 -3.06
C ALA A 40 -14.19 -16.25 -4.13
N ASP A 41 -14.65 -16.05 -5.37
CA ASP A 41 -13.84 -15.46 -6.45
C ASP A 41 -13.42 -14.03 -6.12
N PHE A 42 -12.40 -13.54 -6.82
CA PHE A 42 -11.77 -12.24 -6.53
C PHE A 42 -12.77 -11.09 -6.62
N MET A 43 -13.57 -11.01 -7.67
CA MET A 43 -14.55 -9.92 -7.84
C MET A 43 -15.63 -9.93 -6.76
N THR A 44 -16.06 -11.11 -6.31
CA THR A 44 -16.96 -11.20 -5.15
C THR A 44 -16.30 -10.66 -3.87
N LYS A 45 -14.98 -10.87 -3.68
CA LYS A 45 -14.26 -10.26 -2.55
C LYS A 45 -14.14 -8.75 -2.70
N VAL A 46 -13.96 -8.23 -3.91
CA VAL A 46 -13.96 -6.78 -4.18
C VAL A 46 -15.30 -6.17 -3.81
N ASP A 47 -16.42 -6.75 -4.25
CA ASP A 47 -17.77 -6.31 -3.88
C ASP A 47 -18.00 -6.33 -2.36
N LEU A 48 -17.51 -7.37 -1.68
CA LEU A 48 -17.59 -7.48 -0.23
C LEU A 48 -16.72 -6.44 0.47
N LEU A 49 -15.52 -6.15 -0.04
CA LEU A 49 -14.63 -5.12 0.48
C LEU A 49 -15.29 -3.74 0.36
N ASP A 50 -15.81 -3.41 -0.82
CA ASP A 50 -16.50 -2.15 -1.07
C ASP A 50 -17.72 -1.99 -0.15
N LYS A 51 -18.45 -3.09 0.09
CA LYS A 51 -19.54 -3.09 1.06
C LYS A 51 -19.10 -2.78 2.49
N VAL A 52 -17.93 -3.28 2.93
CA VAL A 52 -17.40 -2.96 4.26
C VAL A 52 -17.14 -1.46 4.36
N PHE A 53 -16.52 -0.84 3.36
CA PHE A 53 -16.30 0.61 3.36
C PHE A 53 -17.60 1.41 3.31
N ASP A 54 -18.61 0.97 2.55
CA ASP A 54 -19.93 1.60 2.52
C ASP A 54 -20.64 1.58 3.90
N ASP A 55 -20.45 0.49 4.66
CA ASP A 55 -20.99 0.35 6.02
C ASP A 55 -20.15 1.13 7.07
N HIS A 56 -18.91 1.53 6.72
CA HIS A 56 -17.95 2.24 7.57
C HIS A 56 -17.34 3.47 6.86
N PRO A 57 -18.13 4.48 6.47
CA PRO A 57 -17.69 5.60 5.62
C PRO A 57 -16.57 6.47 6.21
N GLN A 58 -16.34 6.39 7.52
CA GLN A 58 -15.20 7.03 8.18
C GLN A 58 -13.84 6.45 7.77
N LEU A 59 -13.81 5.27 7.14
CA LEU A 59 -12.62 4.59 6.65
C LEU A 59 -12.38 4.77 5.15
N GLU A 60 -13.18 5.60 4.46
CA GLU A 60 -13.17 5.72 3.00
C GLU A 60 -11.77 5.96 2.41
N GLU A 61 -10.94 6.75 3.08
CA GLU A 61 -9.55 7.03 2.64
C GLU A 61 -8.68 5.77 2.58
N LEU A 62 -9.04 4.68 3.26
CA LEU A 62 -8.31 3.41 3.22
C LEU A 62 -8.86 2.43 2.18
N ARG A 63 -9.89 2.80 1.39
CA ARG A 63 -10.54 1.89 0.44
C ARG A 63 -9.55 1.30 -0.56
N GLU A 64 -8.83 2.16 -1.26
CA GLU A 64 -7.89 1.72 -2.29
C GLU A 64 -6.61 1.06 -1.72
N PRO A 65 -5.99 1.55 -0.63
CA PRO A 65 -4.92 0.79 0.04
C PRO A 65 -5.33 -0.62 0.50
N PHE A 66 -6.60 -0.81 0.89
CA PHE A 66 -7.11 -2.13 1.27
C PHE A 66 -7.46 -2.99 0.05
N PHE A 67 -7.82 -2.37 -1.08
CA PHE A 67 -7.89 -3.08 -2.35
C PHE A 67 -6.50 -3.61 -2.75
N ASP A 68 -5.43 -2.82 -2.59
CA ASP A 68 -4.06 -3.29 -2.83
C ASP A 68 -3.71 -4.49 -1.93
N LEU A 69 -4.06 -4.43 -0.64
CA LEU A 69 -3.89 -5.56 0.27
C LEU A 69 -4.69 -6.79 -0.15
N LEU A 70 -5.90 -6.60 -0.69
CA LEU A 70 -6.73 -7.71 -1.18
C LEU A 70 -6.09 -8.37 -2.40
N MET A 71 -5.50 -7.57 -3.29
CA MET A 71 -4.72 -8.05 -4.43
C MET A 71 -3.48 -8.84 -3.98
N ILE A 72 -2.72 -8.32 -3.01
CA ILE A 72 -1.58 -9.04 -2.41
C ILE A 72 -2.04 -10.35 -1.78
N ASN A 73 -3.13 -10.35 -1.00
CA ASN A 73 -3.67 -11.57 -0.41
C ASN A 73 -4.08 -12.59 -1.48
N PHE A 74 -4.63 -12.13 -2.60
CA PHE A 74 -5.01 -13.00 -3.71
C PHE A 74 -3.77 -13.71 -4.28
N PHE A 75 -2.71 -12.97 -4.61
CA PHE A 75 -1.46 -13.54 -5.10
C PHE A 75 -0.78 -14.46 -4.07
N SER A 76 -0.78 -14.07 -2.79
CA SER A 76 -0.12 -14.84 -1.75
C SER A 76 -0.88 -16.09 -1.34
N GLU A 77 -2.22 -16.13 -1.35
CA GLU A 77 -2.97 -17.25 -0.76
C GLU A 77 -4.04 -17.87 -1.65
N ASP A 78 -4.65 -17.12 -2.55
CA ASP A 78 -5.76 -17.62 -3.37
C ASP A 78 -5.25 -18.28 -4.66
N VAL A 79 -4.25 -17.68 -5.32
CA VAL A 79 -3.62 -18.26 -6.52
C VAL A 79 -3.06 -19.66 -6.23
N LYS A 80 -2.53 -19.93 -5.03
CA LYS A 80 -2.04 -21.25 -4.60
C LYS A 80 -3.11 -22.36 -4.64
N LYS A 81 -4.39 -22.01 -4.69
CA LYS A 81 -5.53 -22.95 -4.73
C LYS A 81 -6.09 -23.13 -6.14
N LEU A 82 -5.64 -22.30 -7.08
CA LEU A 82 -6.07 -22.29 -8.47
C LEU A 82 -5.11 -23.15 -9.31
N GLU A 83 -5.38 -23.23 -10.60
CA GLU A 83 -4.49 -23.93 -11.55
C GLU A 83 -3.19 -23.13 -11.75
N ASP A 84 -2.07 -23.81 -12.03
CA ASP A 84 -0.73 -23.20 -12.10
C ASP A 84 -0.62 -22.08 -13.16
N ASP A 85 -1.52 -22.08 -14.14
CA ASP A 85 -1.62 -21.11 -15.24
C ASP A 85 -2.82 -20.16 -15.10
N TYR A 86 -3.42 -20.03 -13.91
CA TYR A 86 -4.60 -19.19 -13.71
C TYR A 86 -4.39 -17.73 -14.16
N LEU A 87 -3.21 -17.16 -13.92
CA LEU A 87 -2.87 -15.79 -14.32
C LEU A 87 -2.70 -15.63 -15.84
N GLU A 88 -2.68 -16.73 -16.60
CA GLU A 88 -2.66 -16.72 -18.07
C GLU A 88 -4.07 -16.90 -18.66
N THR A 89 -5.12 -16.94 -17.82
CA THR A 89 -6.48 -17.21 -18.27
C THR A 89 -7.22 -15.95 -18.72
N PRO A 90 -8.19 -16.07 -19.65
CA PRO A 90 -9.09 -14.97 -19.99
C PRO A 90 -9.94 -14.47 -18.81
N GLU A 91 -10.11 -15.28 -17.76
CA GLU A 91 -10.78 -14.86 -16.54
C GLU A 91 -9.95 -13.83 -15.78
N TRP A 92 -8.64 -14.07 -15.65
CA TRP A 92 -7.73 -13.11 -15.04
C TRP A 92 -7.61 -11.83 -15.88
N GLU A 93 -7.48 -11.94 -17.20
CA GLU A 93 -7.48 -10.77 -18.10
C GLU A 93 -8.75 -9.90 -17.92
N ASP A 94 -9.92 -10.53 -17.75
CA ASP A 94 -11.19 -9.81 -17.50
C ASP A 94 -11.22 -9.15 -16.11
N ILE A 95 -10.60 -9.77 -15.10
CA ILE A 95 -10.44 -9.17 -13.77
C ILE A 95 -9.54 -7.94 -13.85
N GLU A 96 -8.38 -8.05 -14.50
CA GLU A 96 -7.44 -6.94 -14.68
C GLU A 96 -8.10 -5.72 -15.34
N GLU A 97 -8.82 -5.95 -16.45
CA GLU A 97 -9.57 -4.89 -17.15
C GLU A 97 -10.65 -4.24 -16.26
N GLN A 98 -11.36 -5.04 -15.45
CA GLN A 98 -12.37 -4.52 -14.52
C GLN A 98 -11.77 -3.72 -13.36
N THR A 99 -10.51 -3.97 -13.02
CA THR A 99 -9.82 -3.32 -11.91
C THR A 99 -8.78 -2.29 -12.35
N LEU A 100 -8.73 -1.94 -13.63
CA LEU A 100 -7.76 -1.00 -14.20
C LEU A 100 -7.71 0.36 -13.45
N ASP A 101 -8.86 0.84 -13.01
CA ASP A 101 -9.00 2.12 -12.29
C ASP A 101 -9.01 1.97 -10.75
N ARG A 102 -8.59 0.81 -10.22
CA ARG A 102 -8.58 0.50 -8.77
C ARG A 102 -7.17 0.42 -8.21
N GLY A 103 -7.08 0.57 -6.89
CA GLY A 103 -5.83 0.45 -6.15
C GLY A 103 -4.99 1.71 -6.19
N THR A 104 -3.78 1.59 -5.67
CA THR A 104 -2.80 2.67 -5.61
C THR A 104 -1.39 2.17 -5.93
N GLU A 105 -0.45 3.10 -6.07
CA GLU A 105 0.97 2.77 -6.24
C GLU A 105 1.60 2.07 -5.00
N LEU A 106 0.84 1.91 -3.92
CA LEU A 106 1.22 1.07 -2.79
C LEU A 106 1.33 -0.41 -3.19
N LEU A 107 0.51 -0.88 -4.13
CA LEU A 107 0.57 -2.27 -4.62
C LEU A 107 1.97 -2.63 -5.12
N ASN A 108 2.55 -1.79 -5.97
CA ASN A 108 3.90 -1.98 -6.50
C ASN A 108 4.95 -2.04 -5.39
N LEU A 109 4.85 -1.15 -4.39
CA LEU A 109 5.76 -1.17 -3.24
C LEU A 109 5.58 -2.42 -2.37
N LEU A 110 4.35 -2.92 -2.20
CA LEU A 110 4.09 -4.16 -1.46
C LEU A 110 4.64 -5.40 -2.19
N LEU A 111 4.56 -5.42 -3.53
CA LEU A 111 5.18 -6.47 -4.35
C LEU A 111 6.70 -6.47 -4.17
N TYR A 112 7.33 -5.29 -4.25
CA TYR A 112 8.76 -5.13 -3.98
C TYR A 112 9.15 -5.63 -2.58
N LEU A 113 8.39 -5.25 -1.54
CA LEU A 113 8.69 -5.68 -0.16
C LEU A 113 8.56 -7.20 0.03
N ASN A 114 7.64 -7.86 -0.69
CA ASN A 114 7.56 -9.32 -0.67
C ASN A 114 8.76 -9.96 -1.36
N GLU A 115 9.20 -9.43 -2.51
CA GLU A 115 10.43 -9.87 -3.17
C GLU A 115 11.65 -9.70 -2.26
N CYS A 116 11.74 -8.56 -1.55
CA CYS A 116 12.80 -8.35 -0.58
C CYS A 116 12.84 -9.40 0.53
N ASP A 117 11.69 -9.77 1.09
CA ASP A 117 11.58 -10.80 2.14
C ASP A 117 11.92 -12.20 1.60
N ASP A 118 11.49 -12.52 0.38
CA ASP A 118 11.80 -13.81 -0.27
C ASP A 118 13.31 -13.95 -0.57
N GLU A 119 13.98 -12.84 -0.89
CA GLU A 119 15.41 -12.80 -1.19
C GLU A 119 16.32 -12.49 0.02
N ASP A 120 15.75 -12.21 1.21
CA ASP A 120 16.47 -11.81 2.42
C ASP A 120 17.34 -10.54 2.20
N ILE A 121 16.78 -9.55 1.50
CA ILE A 121 17.39 -8.25 1.23
C ILE A 121 16.66 -7.13 1.97
N GLU A 122 17.39 -6.09 2.37
CA GLU A 122 16.80 -4.92 3.02
C GLU A 122 16.26 -3.96 1.95
N PRO A 123 15.03 -3.44 2.08
CA PRO A 123 14.46 -2.54 1.09
C PRO A 123 15.16 -1.18 1.06
N GLU A 124 15.54 -0.73 -0.13
CA GLU A 124 16.19 0.56 -0.40
C GLU A 124 15.46 1.31 -1.52
N LEU A 125 15.33 2.63 -1.39
CA LEU A 125 14.60 3.44 -2.39
C LEU A 125 15.27 3.37 -3.77
N GLU A 126 16.61 3.32 -3.81
CA GLU A 126 17.36 3.25 -5.06
C GLU A 126 17.06 1.94 -5.80
N ASP A 127 17.05 0.82 -5.08
CA ASP A 127 16.74 -0.51 -5.64
C ASP A 127 15.27 -0.60 -6.07
N TYR A 128 14.34 -0.11 -5.25
CA TYR A 128 12.92 -0.02 -5.61
C TYR A 128 12.72 0.73 -6.94
N LEU A 129 13.38 1.88 -7.11
CA LEU A 129 13.22 2.67 -8.32
C LEU A 129 13.94 2.05 -9.52
N LYS A 130 15.18 1.57 -9.37
CA LYS A 130 16.03 1.19 -10.52
C LYS A 130 15.97 -0.28 -10.88
N GLU A 131 15.85 -1.14 -9.87
CA GLU A 131 15.92 -2.59 -10.03
C GLU A 131 14.55 -3.26 -10.03
N PHE A 132 13.53 -2.61 -9.43
CA PHE A 132 12.17 -3.13 -9.44
C PHE A 132 11.26 -2.39 -10.45
N LEU A 133 11.19 -1.06 -10.40
CA LEU A 133 10.26 -0.30 -11.26
C LEU A 133 10.80 0.02 -12.67
N LEU A 134 12.08 0.39 -12.80
CA LEU A 134 12.62 0.98 -14.03
C LEU A 134 13.65 0.09 -14.74
N VAL A 135 13.42 -1.23 -14.74
CA VAL A 135 14.39 -2.24 -15.20
C VAL A 135 14.77 -2.09 -16.68
N ASP A 136 13.82 -1.72 -17.55
CA ASP A 136 14.05 -1.48 -18.98
C ASP A 136 13.45 -0.14 -19.45
N GLU A 137 14.30 0.87 -19.68
CA GLU A 137 13.91 2.27 -19.97
C GLU A 137 12.91 2.45 -21.13
N ASP A 138 12.85 1.53 -22.10
CA ASP A 138 11.96 1.63 -23.27
C ASP A 138 10.55 1.06 -23.03
N GLU A 139 10.35 0.22 -22.00
CA GLU A 139 9.05 -0.43 -21.71
C GLU A 139 8.28 0.24 -20.56
N PHE A 140 8.95 1.00 -19.69
CA PHE A 140 8.38 1.54 -18.44
C PHE A 140 8.29 3.08 -18.38
N GLN A 141 7.86 3.71 -19.49
CA GLN A 141 7.74 5.18 -19.57
C GLN A 141 6.62 5.73 -18.68
N ASP A 142 5.56 4.94 -18.45
CA ASP A 142 4.44 5.34 -17.62
C ASP A 142 4.82 5.31 -16.13
N GLU A 143 5.57 4.31 -15.68
CA GLU A 143 6.14 4.20 -14.34
C GLU A 143 7.10 5.36 -14.07
N HIS A 144 7.99 5.69 -15.03
CA HIS A 144 8.85 6.85 -14.87
C HIS A 144 8.04 8.14 -14.68
N ARG A 145 6.91 8.31 -15.37
CA ARG A 145 6.04 9.47 -15.21
C ARG A 145 5.34 9.48 -13.85
N ILE A 146 4.74 8.35 -13.46
CA ILE A 146 4.03 8.17 -12.18
C ILE A 146 4.96 8.49 -11.00
N TYR A 147 6.18 7.93 -11.03
CA TYR A 147 7.14 8.05 -9.95
C TYR A 147 8.08 9.26 -10.08
N GLU A 148 7.93 10.12 -11.10
CA GLU A 148 8.75 11.33 -11.28
C GLU A 148 8.88 12.16 -10.00
N PRO A 149 7.81 12.40 -9.21
CA PRO A 149 7.93 13.15 -7.96
C PRO A 149 8.88 12.47 -6.97
N ILE A 150 8.86 11.14 -6.85
CA ILE A 150 9.74 10.39 -5.95
C ILE A 150 11.17 10.40 -6.50
N ILE A 151 11.34 10.11 -7.79
CA ILE A 151 12.64 10.10 -8.49
C ILE A 151 13.36 11.45 -8.35
N ALA A 152 12.66 12.55 -8.57
CA ALA A 152 13.23 13.90 -8.50
C ALA A 152 13.62 14.32 -7.07
N ASN A 153 13.09 13.64 -6.05
CA ASN A 153 13.23 14.01 -4.65
C ASN A 153 13.85 12.91 -3.78
N GLN A 154 14.57 11.94 -4.38
CA GLN A 154 15.23 10.84 -3.64
C GLN A 154 16.11 11.33 -2.48
N ILE A 155 16.77 12.48 -2.62
CA ILE A 155 17.63 13.07 -1.56
C ILE A 155 16.87 13.37 -0.26
N LEU A 156 15.53 13.40 -0.30
CA LEU A 156 14.71 13.60 0.89
C LEU A 156 14.81 12.45 1.88
N VAL A 157 15.23 11.25 1.48
CA VAL A 157 15.47 10.14 2.43
C VAL A 157 16.57 10.43 3.45
N GLU A 158 17.41 11.43 3.19
CA GLU A 158 18.44 11.90 4.12
C GLU A 158 18.08 13.26 4.77
N SER A 159 16.90 13.79 4.47
CA SER A 159 16.46 15.12 4.89
C SER A 159 15.49 15.07 6.09
N PRO A 160 15.33 16.17 6.85
CA PRO A 160 14.32 16.23 7.90
C PRO A 160 12.91 16.00 7.36
N LEU A 161 12.05 15.32 8.14
CA LEU A 161 10.65 15.05 7.80
C LEU A 161 9.83 16.32 7.49
N SER A 162 10.22 17.47 8.03
CA SER A 162 9.61 18.75 7.72
C SER A 162 9.84 19.22 6.27
N GLU A 163 10.98 18.87 5.66
CA GLU A 163 11.22 19.11 4.23
C GLU A 163 10.48 18.08 3.37
N VAL A 164 10.37 16.82 3.83
CA VAL A 164 9.53 15.79 3.18
C VAL A 164 8.09 16.27 3.08
N LYS A 165 7.50 16.72 4.20
CA LYS A 165 6.15 17.29 4.27
C LYS A 165 5.96 18.44 3.27
N LYS A 166 6.90 19.38 3.23
CA LYS A 166 6.82 20.55 2.35
C LYS A 166 6.86 20.18 0.88
N VAL A 167 7.66 19.18 0.50
CA VAL A 167 7.67 18.67 -0.87
C VAL A 167 6.39 17.89 -1.17
N ALA A 168 5.93 17.04 -0.24
CA ALA A 168 4.67 16.31 -0.34
C ALA A 168 3.49 17.27 -0.61
N ASP A 169 3.41 18.40 0.10
CA ASP A 169 2.40 19.45 -0.12
C ASP A 169 2.46 20.05 -1.54
N SER A 170 3.65 20.07 -2.17
CA SER A 170 3.88 20.63 -3.51
C SER A 170 3.71 19.63 -4.66
N VAL A 171 3.63 18.33 -4.39
CA VAL A 171 3.32 17.31 -5.40
C VAL A 171 1.96 17.63 -6.04
N ALA A 172 1.87 17.49 -7.36
CA ALA A 172 0.68 17.81 -8.13
C ALA A 172 -0.53 17.00 -7.64
N ALA A 173 -1.72 17.60 -7.62
CA ALA A 173 -2.92 16.96 -7.07
C ALA A 173 -3.46 15.82 -7.94
N ASP A 174 -3.09 15.80 -9.22
CA ASP A 174 -3.39 14.76 -10.21
C ASP A 174 -2.28 13.70 -10.32
N SER A 175 -1.23 13.79 -9.51
CA SER A 175 -0.20 12.77 -9.45
C SER A 175 -0.69 11.54 -8.68
N GLU A 176 -0.47 10.38 -9.27
CA GLU A 176 -0.83 9.07 -8.75
C GLU A 176 -0.13 8.77 -7.40
N VAL A 177 1.06 9.35 -7.18
CA VAL A 177 1.81 9.23 -5.91
C VAL A 177 1.50 10.34 -4.90
N LYS A 178 0.55 11.25 -5.15
CA LYS A 178 0.31 12.43 -4.31
C LYS A 178 0.10 12.08 -2.83
N GLU A 179 -0.81 11.16 -2.56
CA GLU A 179 -1.17 10.76 -1.19
C GLU A 179 -0.12 9.83 -0.59
N LEU A 180 0.61 9.09 -1.44
CA LEU A 180 1.61 8.12 -1.00
C LEU A 180 3.02 8.70 -0.84
N PHE A 181 3.29 9.90 -1.37
CA PHE A 181 4.63 10.48 -1.39
C PHE A 181 5.25 10.57 0.01
N TYR A 182 4.49 11.12 0.97
CA TYR A 182 4.97 11.28 2.34
C TYR A 182 5.23 9.93 3.03
N PRO A 183 4.27 8.99 3.09
CA PRO A 183 4.51 7.71 3.76
C PRO A 183 5.59 6.85 3.08
N ILE A 184 5.72 6.89 1.74
CA ILE A 184 6.81 6.21 1.03
C ILE A 184 8.17 6.78 1.45
N MET A 185 8.32 8.11 1.43
CA MET A 185 9.58 8.75 1.82
C MET A 185 9.90 8.45 3.30
N ALA A 186 8.92 8.56 4.20
CA ALA A 186 9.11 8.27 5.61
C ALA A 186 9.50 6.80 5.89
N PHE A 187 8.94 5.85 5.12
CA PHE A 187 9.32 4.44 5.19
C PHE A 187 10.79 4.23 4.80
N PHE A 188 11.21 4.76 3.64
CA PHE A 188 12.60 4.60 3.18
C PHE A 188 13.62 5.40 3.99
N GLN A 189 13.21 6.43 4.74
CA GLN A 189 14.08 7.09 5.73
C GLN A 189 14.46 6.14 6.88
N ASN A 190 13.52 5.30 7.31
CA ASN A 190 13.74 4.38 8.41
C ASN A 190 12.73 3.22 8.35
N THR A 191 13.19 2.07 7.85
CA THR A 191 12.40 0.83 7.74
C THR A 191 12.17 0.15 9.09
N THR A 192 12.86 0.59 10.15
CA THR A 192 12.73 0.02 11.52
C THR A 192 12.52 1.12 12.57
N PRO A 193 11.50 1.99 12.40
CA PRO A 193 11.35 3.17 13.23
C PRO A 193 11.01 2.79 14.66
N THR A 194 11.68 3.43 15.61
CA THR A 194 11.33 3.36 17.03
C THR A 194 10.01 4.09 17.28
N THR A 195 9.44 3.92 18.48
CA THR A 195 8.23 4.70 18.87
C THR A 195 8.47 6.21 18.80
N SER A 196 9.69 6.68 19.08
CA SER A 196 10.01 8.11 18.97
C SER A 196 10.04 8.57 17.52
N ASP A 197 10.60 7.75 16.63
CA ASP A 197 10.66 8.05 15.20
C ASP A 197 9.26 8.09 14.61
N LYS A 198 8.40 7.12 14.96
CA LYS A 198 6.99 7.11 14.55
C LYS A 198 6.22 8.36 15.00
N GLN A 199 6.50 8.88 16.21
CA GLN A 199 5.90 10.12 16.67
C GLN A 199 6.37 11.32 15.85
N GLU A 200 7.66 11.39 15.50
CA GLU A 200 8.19 12.46 14.66
C GLU A 200 7.59 12.42 13.24
N ILE A 201 7.43 11.22 12.67
CA ILE A 201 6.75 11.01 11.40
C ILE A 201 5.29 11.47 11.49
N ALA A 202 4.58 11.08 12.55
CA ALA A 202 3.19 11.49 12.75
C ALA A 202 3.04 13.01 12.91
N ASP A 203 3.97 13.68 13.60
CA ASP A 203 3.94 15.13 13.81
C ASP A 203 4.16 15.93 12.51
N ASN A 204 4.84 15.32 11.53
CA ASN A 204 5.12 15.93 10.23
C ASN A 204 4.18 15.46 9.11
N ALA A 205 3.35 14.44 9.33
CA ALA A 205 2.41 13.90 8.34
C ALA A 205 1.53 14.97 7.69
N VAL A 206 1.21 14.79 6.41
CA VAL A 206 0.32 15.66 5.62
C VAL A 206 -1.14 15.34 5.96
N ASN A 207 -1.49 14.06 5.88
CA ASN A 207 -2.76 13.51 6.34
C ASN A 207 -2.47 12.45 7.42
N GLN A 208 -2.42 12.88 8.68
CA GLN A 208 -1.92 12.06 9.78
C GLN A 208 -2.61 10.68 9.94
N PRO A 209 -3.95 10.56 9.89
CA PRO A 209 -4.61 9.25 9.89
C PRO A 209 -4.18 8.33 8.73
N PHE A 210 -4.22 8.85 7.50
CA PHE A 210 -3.90 8.08 6.30
C PHE A 210 -2.40 7.73 6.21
N ASP A 211 -1.52 8.73 6.31
CA ASP A 211 -0.08 8.56 6.16
C ASP A 211 0.47 7.55 7.16
N MET A 212 0.01 7.61 8.41
CA MET A 212 0.45 6.69 9.45
C MET A 212 -0.14 5.29 9.26
N ALA A 213 -1.36 5.17 8.72
CA ALA A 213 -1.93 3.87 8.38
C ALA A 213 -1.15 3.20 7.23
N VAL A 214 -0.83 3.93 6.17
CA VAL A 214 0.00 3.43 5.06
C VAL A 214 1.40 3.06 5.54
N LEU A 215 2.03 3.87 6.39
CA LEU A 215 3.33 3.52 6.99
C LEU A 215 3.27 2.19 7.75
N GLU A 216 2.23 1.96 8.56
CA GLU A 216 2.09 0.71 9.31
C GLU A 216 1.76 -0.50 8.42
N ILE A 217 1.13 -0.28 7.26
CA ILE A 217 1.02 -1.30 6.21
C ILE A 217 2.43 -1.67 5.74
N LEU A 218 3.25 -0.71 5.31
CA LEU A 218 4.61 -0.96 4.81
C LEU A 218 5.49 -1.66 5.83
N LEU A 219 5.49 -1.20 7.09
CA LEU A 219 6.23 -1.82 8.19
C LEU A 219 5.72 -3.21 8.58
N SER A 220 4.53 -3.61 8.12
CA SER A 220 4.02 -4.96 8.36
C SER A 220 4.57 -5.98 7.37
N PHE A 221 4.99 -5.52 6.19
CA PHE A 221 5.60 -6.33 5.12
C PHE A 221 7.13 -6.39 5.19
N LYS A 222 7.73 -5.53 6.02
CA LYS A 222 9.14 -5.54 6.37
C LYS A 222 9.48 -6.51 7.52
#